data_AF-A0A5J4KVZ1-F1
#
_entry.id   AF-A0A5J4KVZ1-F1
#
_cell.length_a   1.000
_cell.length_b   1.000
_cell.length_c   1.000
_cell.angle_alpha   90.00
_cell.angle_beta   90.00
_cell.angle_gamma   90.00
#
_symmetry.space_group_name_H-M   'P 1'
#
loop_
_entity.id
_entity.type
_entity.pdbx_description
1 polymer ?
#
loop_
_entity_poly.entity_id
_entity_poly.type
_entity_poly.pdbx_seq_one_letter_code
_entity_poly.pdbx_strand_id
1 'polypeptide(L)'
;MSLDMQKKTFVAGKDEQVVPTQRPFRALLKSWELYLILLVAAFLRLYGINTTEFDGDQADIFYMAHNAVSHGHLVATSNVASIKIFNPPAIIYALMVPAA
;
A
#
# COMPACT_ATOMS: atom_id res chain seq x y z
N MET A 1 56.62 23.37 43.45
CA MET A 1 55.69 23.84 42.40
C MET A 1 54.71 22.69 42.14
N SER A 2 53.59 22.69 42.88
CA SER A 2 52.60 21.60 42.89
C SER A 2 51.49 21.98 41.92
N LEU A 3 51.32 21.21 40.85
CA LEU A 3 50.24 21.41 39.88
C LEU A 3 48.98 20.77 40.46
N ASP A 4 48.09 21.62 40.97
CA ASP A 4 46.77 21.25 41.44
C ASP A 4 45.95 20.75 40.23
N MET A 5 45.73 19.44 40.21
CA MET A 5 45.10 18.75 39.11
C MET A 5 43.59 18.99 39.19
N GLN A 6 43.15 19.95 38.38
CA GLN A 6 41.76 20.36 38.21
C GLN A 6 40.84 19.14 38.01
N LYS A 7 40.10 18.80 39.06
CA LYS A 7 39.03 17.80 39.05
C LYS A 7 37.94 18.32 38.10
N LYS A 8 37.98 17.89 36.84
CA LYS A 8 36.87 18.08 35.88
C LYS A 8 35.66 17.38 36.45
N THR A 9 34.76 18.17 37.03
CA THR A 9 33.40 17.78 37.37
C THR A 9 32.74 17.34 36.07
N PHE A 10 32.64 16.02 35.88
CA PHE A 10 31.86 15.42 34.81
C PHE A 10 30.41 15.78 35.11
N VAL A 11 29.91 16.84 34.48
CA VAL A 11 28.49 17.17 34.46
C VAL A 11 27.83 15.98 33.79
N ALA A 12 27.08 15.22 34.58
CA ALA A 12 26.30 14.09 34.12
C ALA A 12 25.53 14.52 32.87
N GLY A 13 25.79 13.79 31.78
CA GLY A 13 25.06 13.96 30.53
C GLY A 13 23.58 13.96 30.83
N LYS A 14 22.92 15.00 30.37
CA LYS A 14 21.46 15.06 30.33
C LYS A 14 21.06 13.87 29.46
N ASP A 15 20.54 12.81 30.08
CA ASP A 15 20.08 11.62 29.36
C ASP A 15 19.11 12.10 28.27
N GLU A 16 19.60 12.14 27.03
CA GLU A 16 18.76 12.29 25.86
C GLU A 16 17.85 11.07 25.84
N GLN A 17 16.64 11.26 26.35
CA GLN A 17 15.59 10.27 26.24
C GLN A 17 15.29 10.10 24.76
N VAL A 18 15.88 9.08 24.15
CA VAL A 18 15.50 8.59 22.83
C VAL A 18 14.10 8.00 22.98
N VAL A 19 13.08 8.83 22.79
CA VAL A 19 11.69 8.40 22.75
C VAL A 19 11.56 7.43 21.57
N PRO A 20 11.20 6.15 21.79
CA PRO A 20 11.03 5.23 20.69
C PRO A 20 9.75 5.61 19.92
N THR A 21 9.93 6.23 18.75
CA THR A 21 8.87 6.61 17.80
C THR A 21 8.29 5.39 17.08
N GLN A 22 7.86 4.38 17.84
CA GLN A 22 7.34 3.13 17.30
C GLN A 22 5.85 2.95 17.60
N ARG A 23 5.00 3.97 17.36
CA ARG A 23 3.54 3.81 17.40
C ARG A 23 2.71 4.59 16.37
N PRO A 24 3.21 5.09 15.22
CA PRO A 24 2.37 5.93 14.36
C PRO A 24 1.22 5.14 13.71
N PHE A 25 1.46 3.94 13.19
CA PHE A 25 0.46 3.22 12.42
C PHE A 25 -0.72 2.69 13.25
N ARG A 26 -0.45 2.06 14.40
CA ARG A 26 -1.52 1.58 15.30
C ARG A 26 -2.32 2.70 15.94
N ALA A 27 -1.68 3.85 16.21
CA ALA A 27 -2.38 5.03 16.70
C ALA A 27 -3.28 5.60 15.61
N LEU A 28 -2.77 5.73 14.37
CA LEU A 28 -3.54 6.20 13.21
C LEU A 28 -4.78 5.32 12.94
N LEU A 29 -4.65 4.00 13.00
CA LEU A 29 -5.79 3.09 12.83
C LEU A 29 -6.86 3.22 13.94
N LYS A 30 -6.50 3.76 15.10
CA LYS A 30 -7.43 4.01 16.21
C LYS A 30 -8.00 5.44 16.21
N SER A 31 -7.45 6.34 15.42
CA SER A 31 -7.95 7.69 15.26
C SER A 31 -9.31 7.69 14.59
N TRP A 32 -10.29 8.37 15.19
CA TRP A 32 -11.65 8.42 14.68
C TRP A 32 -11.72 9.18 13.34
N GLU A 33 -10.82 10.13 13.13
CA GLU A 33 -10.68 10.93 11.91
C GLU A 33 -10.40 10.07 10.68
N LEU A 34 -9.61 8.99 10.84
CA LEU A 34 -9.30 8.06 9.76
C LEU A 34 -10.58 7.44 9.18
N TYR A 35 -11.54 7.09 10.04
CA TYR A 35 -12.79 6.46 9.60
C TYR A 35 -13.66 7.41 8.79
N LEU A 36 -13.70 8.71 9.14
CA LEU A 36 -14.38 9.71 8.32
C LEU A 36 -13.73 9.88 6.95
N ILE A 37 -12.39 9.92 6.92
CA ILE A 37 -11.64 10.01 5.65
C ILE A 37 -11.90 8.78 4.79
N LEU A 38 -11.84 7.59 5.37
CA LEU A 38 -12.13 6.33 4.66
C LEU A 38 -13.57 6.26 4.17
N LEU A 39 -14.54 6.76 4.95
CA LEU A 39 -15.95 6.81 4.55
C LEU A 39 -16.14 7.70 3.32
N VAL A 40 -15.60 8.92 3.36
CA VAL A 40 -15.70 9.86 2.22
C VAL A 40 -14.95 9.31 1.01
N ALA A 41 -13.75 8.76 1.20
CA ALA A 41 -12.97 8.16 0.12
C ALA A 41 -13.69 6.95 -0.51
N ALA A 42 -14.30 6.08 0.30
CA ALA A 42 -15.08 4.94 -0.17
C ALA A 42 -16.31 5.40 -0.94
N PHE A 43 -17.04 6.40 -0.41
CA PHE A 43 -18.18 6.99 -1.12
C PHE A 43 -17.74 7.54 -2.47
N LEU A 44 -16.72 8.39 -2.53
CA LEU A 44 -16.24 8.97 -3.80
C LEU A 44 -15.71 7.91 -4.77
N ARG A 45 -15.05 6.85 -4.28
CA ARG A 45 -14.52 5.78 -5.12
C ARG A 45 -15.61 4.88 -5.71
N LEU A 46 -16.69 4.66 -4.97
CA LEU A 46 -17.78 3.75 -5.35
C LEU A 46 -18.99 4.48 -5.95
N TYR A 47 -19.07 5.80 -5.78
CA TYR A 47 -20.11 6.63 -6.36
C TYR A 47 -20.02 6.60 -7.89
N GLY A 48 -21.08 6.15 -8.55
CA GLY A 48 -21.11 6.02 -10.00
C GLY A 48 -20.29 4.85 -10.56
N ILE A 49 -19.96 3.85 -9.74
CA ILE A 49 -19.19 2.68 -10.22
C ILE A 49 -19.88 1.97 -11.39
N ASN A 50 -21.21 1.91 -11.40
CA ASN A 50 -22.00 1.29 -12.48
C ASN A 50 -22.01 2.10 -13.79
N THR A 51 -21.62 3.37 -13.75
CA THR A 51 -21.54 4.24 -14.93
C THR A 51 -20.11 4.49 -15.38
N THR A 52 -19.12 3.98 -14.66
CA THR A 52 -17.71 4.13 -15.00
C THR A 52 -17.39 3.20 -16.16
N GLU A 53 -16.88 3.77 -17.26
CA GLU A 53 -16.47 3.01 -18.43
C GLU A 53 -15.22 2.16 -18.11
N PHE A 54 -15.28 0.88 -18.48
CA PHE A 54 -14.14 -0.02 -18.49
C PHE A 54 -13.56 -0.03 -19.90
N ASP A 55 -12.35 0.51 -20.07
CA ASP A 55 -11.69 0.57 -21.37
C ASP A 55 -10.18 0.25 -21.26
N GLY A 56 -9.58 -0.09 -22.40
CA GLY A 56 -8.17 -0.42 -22.56
C GLY A 56 -7.72 -1.55 -21.63
N ASP A 57 -6.65 -1.28 -20.89
CA ASP A 57 -6.01 -2.27 -20.01
C ASP A 57 -6.97 -2.90 -19.00
N GLN A 58 -7.96 -2.16 -18.50
CA GLN A 58 -8.88 -2.69 -17.49
C GLN A 58 -9.81 -3.75 -18.08
N ALA A 59 -10.32 -3.50 -19.29
CA ALA A 59 -11.19 -4.42 -20.01
C ALA A 59 -10.40 -5.66 -20.46
N ASP A 60 -9.19 -5.48 -21.00
CA ASP A 60 -8.34 -6.57 -21.48
C ASP A 60 -7.97 -7.54 -20.36
N ILE A 61 -7.52 -7.01 -19.21
CA ILE A 61 -7.14 -7.82 -18.06
C ILE A 61 -8.35 -8.57 -17.50
N PHE A 62 -9.51 -7.91 -17.39
CA PHE A 62 -10.71 -8.55 -16.86
C PHE A 62 -11.23 -9.64 -17.81
N TYR A 63 -11.22 -9.39 -19.13
CA TYR A 63 -11.56 -10.39 -20.14
C TYR A 63 -10.64 -11.62 -20.07
N MET A 64 -9.32 -11.41 -19.94
CA MET A 64 -8.36 -12.49 -19.75
C MET A 64 -8.65 -13.31 -18.48
N ALA A 65 -9.03 -12.66 -17.38
CA ALA A 65 -9.41 -13.34 -16.14
C ALA A 65 -10.69 -14.18 -16.31
N HIS A 66 -11.75 -13.60 -16.89
CA HIS A 66 -12.99 -14.30 -17.20
C HIS A 66 -12.74 -15.51 -18.12
N ASN A 67 -11.91 -15.34 -19.16
CA ASN A 67 -11.55 -16.43 -20.08
C ASN A 67 -10.77 -17.54 -19.35
N ALA A 68 -9.85 -17.19 -18.45
CA ALA A 68 -9.10 -18.15 -17.67
C ALA A 68 -10.01 -18.97 -16.75
N VAL A 69 -10.97 -18.34 -16.06
CA VAL A 69 -11.90 -19.05 -15.17
C VAL A 69 -12.85 -19.95 -15.96
N SER A 70 -13.49 -19.40 -16.99
CA SER A 70 -14.50 -20.11 -17.78
C SER A 70 -13.97 -21.37 -18.49
N HIS A 71 -12.67 -21.42 -18.78
CA HIS A 71 -12.02 -22.57 -19.42
C HIS A 71 -11.07 -23.35 -18.51
N GLY A 72 -10.93 -22.97 -17.22
CA GLY A 72 -10.05 -23.63 -16.27
C GLY A 72 -8.55 -23.51 -16.60
N HIS A 73 -8.12 -22.37 -17.15
CA HIS A 73 -6.74 -22.11 -17.54
C HIS A 73 -5.96 -21.36 -16.45
N LEU A 74 -4.65 -21.59 -16.42
CA LEU A 74 -3.69 -20.74 -15.72
C LEU A 74 -2.95 -19.87 -16.74
N VAL A 75 -2.73 -18.61 -16.41
CA VAL A 75 -2.06 -17.66 -17.29
C VAL A 75 -0.62 -17.40 -16.86
N ALA A 76 0.32 -17.46 -17.80
CA ALA A 76 1.72 -17.15 -17.52
C ALA A 76 1.99 -15.64 -17.40
N THR A 77 1.20 -14.82 -18.10
CA THR A 77 1.36 -13.36 -18.20
C THR A 77 0.00 -12.64 -18.27
N SER A 78 0.03 -11.32 -18.21
CA SER A 78 -1.10 -10.39 -18.41
C SER A 78 -0.92 -9.60 -19.72
N ASN A 79 -1.73 -8.55 -19.92
CA ASN A 79 -1.65 -7.57 -21.00
C ASN A 79 -0.24 -6.99 -21.22
N VAL A 80 -0.05 -6.40 -22.39
CA VAL A 80 1.22 -5.79 -22.80
C VAL A 80 1.23 -4.33 -22.35
N ALA A 81 2.21 -3.95 -21.54
CA ALA A 81 2.42 -2.57 -21.14
C ALA A 81 2.81 -1.69 -22.34
N SER A 82 2.60 -0.37 -22.24
CA SER A 82 2.96 0.59 -23.29
C SER A 82 4.44 0.54 -23.71
N ILE A 83 5.33 0.03 -22.84
CA ILE A 83 6.75 -0.23 -23.12
C ILE A 83 7.01 -1.57 -23.83
N LYS A 84 5.96 -2.23 -24.35
CA LYS A 84 5.99 -3.51 -25.09
C LYS A 84 6.51 -4.70 -24.30
N ILE A 85 6.27 -4.73 -22.99
CA ILE A 85 6.62 -5.83 -22.09
C ILE A 85 5.34 -6.45 -21.56
N PHE A 86 5.31 -7.78 -21.44
CA PHE A 86 4.20 -8.48 -20.82
C PHE A 86 4.18 -8.26 -19.31
N ASN A 87 3.03 -7.85 -18.78
CA ASN A 87 2.85 -7.71 -17.34
C ASN A 87 2.80 -9.10 -16.66
N PRO A 88 3.27 -9.22 -15.40
CA PRO A 88 3.11 -10.45 -14.64
C PRO A 88 1.62 -10.77 -14.38
N PRO A 89 1.26 -12.05 -14.18
CA PRO A 89 -0.13 -12.50 -14.16
C PRO A 89 -0.87 -12.24 -12.83
N ALA A 90 -0.21 -11.65 -11.83
CA ALA A 90 -0.77 -11.51 -10.48
C ALA A 90 -2.15 -10.83 -10.45
N ILE A 91 -2.35 -9.80 -11.28
CA ILE A 91 -3.62 -9.09 -11.36
C ILE A 91 -4.72 -9.95 -11.99
N ILE A 92 -4.39 -10.81 -12.96
CA ILE A 92 -5.34 -11.75 -13.56
C ILE A 92 -5.85 -12.69 -12.47
N TYR A 93 -4.95 -13.29 -11.69
CA TYR A 93 -5.34 -14.20 -10.61
C TYR A 93 -6.22 -13.54 -9.54
N ALA A 94 -5.95 -12.28 -9.19
CA ALA A 94 -6.82 -11.53 -8.29
C ALA A 94 -8.23 -11.33 -8.88
N LEU A 95 -8.31 -11.06 -10.19
CA LEU A 95 -9.57 -10.82 -10.90
C LEU A 95 -10.33 -12.10 -11.29
N MET A 96 -9.71 -13.28 -11.25
CA MET A 96 -10.41 -14.56 -11.43
C MET A 96 -11.52 -14.77 -10.37
N VAL A 97 -11.41 -14.17 -9.18
CA VAL A 97 -12.44 -14.27 -8.14
C VAL A 97 -13.74 -13.52 -8.53
N PRO A 98 -13.71 -12.23 -8.88
CA PRO A 98 -14.90 -11.52 -9.33
C PRO A 98 -15.31 -11.79 -10.80
N ALA A 99 -14.48 -12.49 -11.59
CA ALA A 99 -14.75 -12.79 -13.00
C ALA A 99 -15.36 -14.19 -13.25
N ALA A 100 -15.67 -14.94 -12.19
CA ALA A 100 -16.29 -16.27 -12.25
C ALA A 100 -17.81 -16.22 -12.50
#